data_AF-A0A077NLQ1-F1
#
_entry.id   AF-A0A077NLQ1-F1
#
_cell.length_a   1.000
_cell.length_b   1.000
_cell.length_c   1.000
_cell.angle_alpha   90.00
_cell.angle_beta   90.00
_cell.angle_gamma   90.00
#
_symmetry.space_group_name_H-M   'P 1'
#
loop_
_entity.id
_entity.type
_entity.pdbx_description
1 polymer ?
#
loop_
_entity_poly.entity_id
_entity_poly.type
_entity_poly.pdbx_seq_one_letter_code
_entity_poly.pdbx_strand_id
1 'polypeptide(L)' 'MKAEFTTTPSSPFTMYRWSREQYAAAINEAGLKHFEWHKPMLQERDIEKQPPGFWDDYQRNCLDTALVCQL' A
#
# COMPACT_ATOMS: atom_id res chain seq x y z
N MET A 1 -13.29 -5.07 0.77
CA MET A 1 -12.78 -5.70 2.02
C MET A 1 -13.29 -4.87 3.19
N LYS A 2 -13.78 -5.53 4.25
CA LYS A 2 -14.15 -4.86 5.51
C LYS A 2 -12.91 -4.79 6.41
N ALA A 3 -12.67 -3.67 7.06
CA ALA A 3 -11.54 -3.42 7.94
C ALA A 3 -11.92 -2.46 9.07
N GLU A 4 -11.02 -2.27 10.03
CA GLU A 4 -11.21 -1.33 11.13
C GLU A 4 -9.90 -0.61 11.47
N PHE A 5 -10.01 0.64 11.90
CA PHE A 5 -8.89 1.35 12.51
C PHE A 5 -8.73 0.92 13.96
N THR A 6 -7.48 0.71 14.39
CA THR A 6 -7.11 0.31 15.76
C THR A 6 -7.15 1.49 16.73
N THR A 7 -8.31 2.15 16.83
CA THR A 7 -8.63 3.23 17.79
C THR A 7 -9.45 2.70 18.97
N THR A 8 -9.70 3.53 19.99
CA THR A 8 -10.61 3.18 21.11
C THR A 8 -11.76 4.19 21.19
N PRO A 9 -13.00 3.81 20.80
CA PRO A 9 -13.43 2.53 20.22
C PRO A 9 -12.89 2.32 18.79
N SER A 10 -12.97 1.09 18.27
CA SER A 10 -12.57 0.81 16.88
C SER A 10 -13.48 1.54 15.89
N SER A 11 -12.91 1.94 14.75
CA SER A 11 -13.65 2.65 13.69
C SER A 11 -13.73 1.79 12.44
N PRO A 12 -14.90 1.20 12.11
CA PRO A 12 -15.03 0.30 10.96
C PRO A 12 -15.06 1.07 9.63
N PHE A 13 -14.50 0.47 8.58
CA PHE A 13 -14.56 1.01 7.23
C PHE A 13 -14.55 -0.09 6.15
N THR A 14 -14.81 0.31 4.91
CA THR A 14 -14.72 -0.57 3.73
C THR A 14 -13.65 -0.03 2.79
N MET A 15 -12.76 -0.91 2.32
CA MET A 15 -11.75 -0.59 1.31
C MET A 15 -11.95 -1.43 0.04
N TYR A 16 -11.49 -0.90 -1.09
CA TYR A 16 -11.51 -1.58 -2.38
C TYR A 16 -10.08 -1.85 -2.83
N ARG A 17 -9.84 -3.04 -3.37
CA ARG A 17 -8.53 -3.47 -3.87
C ARG A 17 -8.67 -3.85 -5.34
N TRP A 18 -8.46 -2.87 -6.21
CA TRP A 18 -8.43 -3.05 -7.66
C TRP A 18 -7.12 -3.71 -8.08
N SER A 19 -7.15 -4.42 -9.21
CA SER A 19 -5.96 -5.06 -9.75
C SER A 19 -4.99 -4.01 -10.31
N ARG A 20 -3.71 -4.37 -10.47
CA ARG A 20 -2.70 -3.46 -11.05
C ARG A 20 -3.06 -3.08 -12.48
N GLU A 21 -3.69 -3.98 -13.22
CA GLU A 21 -4.15 -3.80 -14.59
C GLU A 21 -5.28 -2.77 -14.65
N GLN A 22 -6.22 -2.80 -13.68
CA GLN A 22 -7.29 -1.81 -13.59
C GLN A 22 -6.74 -0.40 -13.30
N TYR A 23 -5.75 -0.29 -12.40
CA TYR A 23 -5.05 0.98 -12.17
C TYR A 23 -4.34 1.47 -13.43
N ALA A 24 -3.56 0.60 -14.09
CA ALA A 24 -2.84 0.96 -15.31
C ALA A 24 -3.77 1.42 -16.45
N ALA A 25 -4.91 0.74 -16.64
CA ALA A 25 -5.91 1.12 -17.62
C ALA A 25 -6.47 2.52 -17.33
N ALA A 26 -6.86 2.81 -16.09
CA ALA A 26 -7.40 4.11 -15.68
C ALA A 26 -6.36 5.24 -15.83
N ILE A 27 -5.09 4.97 -15.52
CA ILE A 27 -3.99 5.93 -15.67
C ILE A 27 -3.80 6.30 -17.15
N ASN A 28 -3.77 5.29 -18.03
CA ASN A 28 -3.64 5.49 -19.47
C ASN A 28 -4.83 6.24 -20.06
N GLU A 29 -6.06 5.91 -19.64
CA GLU A 29 -7.28 6.61 -20.08
C GLU A 29 -7.27 8.08 -19.66
N ALA A 30 -6.70 8.39 -18.50
CA ALA A 30 -6.52 9.76 -18.02
C ALA A 30 -5.42 10.55 -18.75
N GLY A 31 -4.69 9.93 -19.69
CA GLY A 31 -3.63 10.57 -20.46
C GLY A 31 -2.29 10.72 -19.73
N LEU A 32 -2.11 10.02 -18.60
CA LEU A 32 -0.84 9.98 -17.86
C LEU A 32 0.08 8.94 -18.49
N LYS A 33 1.21 9.37 -19.06
CA LYS A 33 2.04 8.52 -19.93
C LYS A 33 3.04 7.65 -19.17
N HIS A 34 3.42 8.08 -17.97
CA HIS A 34 4.41 7.39 -17.17
C HIS A 34 3.86 7.18 -15.77
N PHE A 35 3.95 5.95 -15.27
CA PHE A 35 3.60 5.63 -13.89
C PHE A 35 4.54 4.59 -13.30
N GLU A 36 4.84 4.74 -12.02
CA GLU A 36 5.74 3.88 -11.27
C GLU A 36 5.12 3.49 -9.92
N TRP A 37 5.22 2.20 -9.62
CA TRP A 37 4.85 1.67 -8.32
C TRP A 37 6.07 1.64 -7.41
N HIS A 38 5.95 2.23 -6.24
CA HIS A 38 7.00 2.20 -5.23
C HIS A 38 6.61 1.27 -4.09
N LYS A 39 7.50 0.32 -3.79
CA LYS A 39 7.42 -0.47 -2.56
C LYS A 39 7.61 0.48 -1.37
N PRO A 40 6.83 0.33 -0.29
CA PRO A 40 7.07 1.11 0.91
C PRO A 40 8.51 0.95 1.44
N MET A 41 9.10 2.07 1.85
CA MET A 41 10.48 2.11 2.33
C MET A 41 10.55 1.75 3.81
N LEU A 42 10.75 0.47 4.11
CA LEU A 42 11.09 0.02 5.46
C LEU A 42 12.60 0.13 5.67
N GLN A 43 13.03 0.97 6.62
CA GLN A 43 14.45 1.19 6.88
C GLN A 43 14.99 0.17 7.90
N GLU A 44 16.28 -0.13 7.84
CA GLU A 44 16.94 -1.07 8.76
C GLU A 44 16.75 -0.66 10.23
N ARG A 45 16.89 0.65 10.53
CA ARG A 45 16.64 1.20 11.87
C ARG A 45 15.22 0.94 12.40
N ASP A 46 14.24 0.73 11.52
CA ASP A 46 12.85 0.47 11.91
C ASP A 46 12.64 -1.02 12.16
N ILE A 47 13.41 -1.88 11.48
CA ILE A 47 13.46 -3.32 11.72
C ILE A 47 14.12 -3.60 13.08
N GLU A 48 15.28 -2.99 13.35
CA GLU A 48 16.04 -3.21 14.58
C GLU A 48 15.32 -2.77 15.86
N LYS A 49 14.40 -1.81 15.75
CA LYS A 49 13.60 -1.32 16.89
C LYS A 49 12.52 -2.28 17.34
N GLN A 50 12.25 -3.32 16.56
CA GLN A 50 11.14 -4.23 16.81
C GLN A 50 11.64 -5.67 17.02
N PRO A 51 10.85 -6.52 17.71
CA PRO A 51 11.20 -7.92 17.84
C PRO A 51 11.36 -8.62 16.48
N PRO A 52 12.21 -9.66 16.40
CA PRO A 52 12.30 -10.51 15.20
C PRO A 52 10.91 -11.00 14.76
N GLY A 53 10.63 -10.91 13.47
CA GLY A 53 9.33 -11.30 12.90
C GLY A 53 8.26 -10.21 12.90
N PHE A 54 8.48 -9.06 13.54
CA PHE A 54 7.48 -7.98 13.59
C PHE A 54 7.06 -7.46 12.21
N TRP A 55 8.01 -7.32 11.28
CA TRP A 55 7.77 -6.75 9.95
C TRP A 55 7.49 -7.79 8.86
N ASP A 56 7.44 -9.07 9.21
CA ASP A 56 7.36 -10.17 8.26
C ASP A 56 6.14 -10.06 7.33
N ASP A 57 4.96 -9.83 7.90
CA ASP A 57 3.73 -9.73 7.11
C ASP A 57 3.69 -8.45 6.29
N TYR A 58 4.23 -7.35 6.82
CA TYR A 58 4.38 -6.11 6.07
C TYR A 58 5.29 -6.30 4.85
N GLN A 59 6.35 -7.09 4.96
CA GLN A 59 7.29 -7.34 3.87
C GLN A 59 6.78 -8.37 2.85
N ARG A 60 6.05 -9.42 3.30
CA ARG A 60 5.56 -10.51 2.44
C ARG A 60 4.19 -10.25 1.83
N ASN A 61 3.32 -9.51 2.51
CA ASN A 61 1.92 -9.29 2.16
C ASN A 61 1.49 -7.86 2.48
N CYS A 62 2.25 -6.89 1.97
CA CYS A 62 2.05 -5.47 2.23
C CYS A 62 0.67 -4.99 1.76
N LEU A 63 -0.03 -4.23 2.62
CA LEU A 63 -1.34 -3.68 2.29
C LEU A 63 -1.24 -2.48 1.35
N ASP A 64 -0.16 -1.70 1.47
CA ASP A 64 0.05 -0.43 0.80
C ASP A 64 1.17 -0.47 -0.26
N THR A 65 1.05 0.41 -1.24
CA THR A 65 2.10 0.72 -2.22
C THR A 65 1.86 2.14 -2.70
N ALA A 66 2.94 2.89 -2.93
CA ALA A 66 2.84 4.22 -3.50
C ALA A 66 2.81 4.15 -5.02
N LEU A 67 2.15 5.12 -5.64
CA LEU A 67 2.02 5.26 -7.09
C LEU A 67 2.34 6.71 -7.47
N VAL A 68 3.28 6.90 -8.38
CA VAL A 68 3.61 8.20 -8.98
C VAL A 68 3.18 8.16 -10.44
N CYS A 69 2.49 9.19 -10.91
CA CYS A 69 2.12 9.36 -12.31
C CYS A 69 2.59 10.71 -12.84
N GLN A 70 2.98 10.74 -14.11
CA GLN A 70 3.47 11.92 -14.82
C GLN A 70 2.82 12.02 -16.21
N LEU A 71 2.75 13.24 -16.75
CA LEU A 71 2.21 13.55 -18.08
C LEU A 71 3.16 13.14 -19.22
#